data_AF-A0A969QLT5-F1
#
_entry.id   AF-A0A969QLT5-F1
#
_cell.length_a   1.000
_cell.length_b   1.000
_cell.length_c   1.000
_cell.angle_alpha   90.00
_cell.angle_beta   90.00
_cell.angle_gamma   90.00
#
_symmetry.space_group_name_H-M   'P 1'
#
loop_
_entity.id
_entity.type
_entity.pdbx_description
1 polymer ?
#
loop_
_entity_poly.entity_id
_entity_poly.type
_entity_poly.pdbx_seq_one_letter_code
_entity_poly.pdbx_strand_id
1 'polypeptide(L)'
;MAKTVFAPGSVVTSNWLNAVNNPVFVDNPDDDGELARIADNDLSNVAGQIKPEWRAFRDALKVSAGSGLNITFEGGAVTLPLGTILTIAPGTLVMANNATNFVFVNESGAVASSLIYPVVGVMLASVTTVGGTITTIVDLRPRFRVQPVASAIKIFGGTGAQGDYVLSAGSATFSQGTYYYRNFTIGTAAVLTIDKFARIYCSGDVVIDGTINVTTMAAGGVGITSGNSNINLGGTVGSGIGAGLGSGPTYNYAAAPYGSGGASGLMTGGVGSAGEPGSGGRGGGGIWLEAGNTITVNGTINALGGSGTAGTVSAGTPTLSGAGGGSGGLILLSALRSIIASATSTLDVRGGAGGNGLNNGTGGGGGGGGQVVAIAPSINTTGSTIRLTGGAAGITSGTGVLGGGGGGGFGGSGGAASGTTAQTGGTGQLVIRNFAAVG
;
A
#
# COMPACT_ATOMS: atom_id res chain seq x y z
N MET A 1 -46.36 -39.10 -7.33
CA MET A 1 -47.67 -39.62 -7.79
C MET A 1 -47.37 -40.79 -8.68
N ALA A 2 -47.88 -41.99 -8.41
CA ALA A 2 -47.61 -43.16 -9.24
C ALA A 2 -47.89 -42.86 -10.72
N LYS A 3 -47.07 -43.43 -11.60
CA LYS A 3 -47.15 -43.24 -13.06
C LYS A 3 -48.59 -43.37 -13.58
N THR A 4 -49.11 -42.31 -14.17
CA THR A 4 -50.48 -42.30 -14.70
C THR A 4 -50.57 -43.16 -15.95
N VAL A 5 -51.45 -44.18 -15.94
CA VAL A 5 -51.80 -44.98 -17.11
C VAL A 5 -53.05 -44.36 -17.76
N PHE A 6 -52.89 -43.83 -18.98
CA PHE A 6 -54.01 -43.24 -19.71
C PHE A 6 -54.89 -44.30 -20.37
N ALA A 7 -56.21 -44.15 -20.21
CA ALA A 7 -57.23 -44.91 -20.92
C ALA A 7 -58.03 -43.96 -21.85
N PRO A 8 -58.77 -44.49 -22.84
CA PRO A 8 -59.66 -43.66 -23.65
C PRO A 8 -60.62 -42.84 -22.78
N GLY A 9 -60.61 -41.51 -22.95
CA GLY A 9 -61.41 -40.57 -22.16
C GLY A 9 -60.75 -40.04 -20.87
N SER A 10 -59.53 -40.46 -20.55
CA SER A 10 -58.77 -39.90 -19.42
C SER A 10 -58.52 -38.40 -19.60
N VAL A 11 -58.79 -37.62 -18.54
CA VAL A 11 -58.52 -36.18 -18.51
C VAL A 11 -57.09 -35.95 -18.01
N VAL A 12 -56.29 -35.25 -18.81
CA VAL A 12 -54.95 -34.80 -18.40
C VAL A 12 -55.09 -33.72 -17.34
N THR A 13 -54.50 -33.95 -16.17
CA THR A 13 -54.53 -32.98 -15.07
C THR A 13 -53.36 -32.00 -15.15
N SER A 14 -53.54 -30.81 -14.58
CA SER A 14 -52.45 -29.83 -14.45
C SER A 14 -51.28 -30.37 -13.63
N ASN A 15 -51.53 -31.23 -12.64
CA ASN A 15 -50.48 -31.85 -11.83
C ASN A 15 -49.62 -32.81 -12.65
N TRP A 16 -50.23 -33.62 -13.52
CA TRP A 16 -49.48 -34.48 -14.44
C TRP A 16 -48.64 -33.66 -15.42
N LEU A 17 -49.22 -32.61 -16.03
CA LEU A 17 -48.49 -31.72 -16.95
C LEU A 17 -47.31 -31.03 -16.26
N ASN A 18 -47.50 -30.56 -15.03
CA ASN A 18 -46.43 -29.94 -14.25
C ASN A 18 -45.32 -30.94 -13.90
N ALA A 19 -45.68 -32.18 -13.60
CA ALA A 19 -44.71 -33.24 -13.29
C ALA A 19 -43.86 -33.62 -14.52
N VAL A 20 -44.49 -33.76 -15.70
CA VAL A 20 -43.77 -34.09 -16.94
C VAL A 20 -42.90 -32.93 -17.43
N ASN A 21 -43.33 -31.68 -17.24
CA ASN A 21 -42.55 -30.49 -17.63
C ASN A 21 -41.38 -30.20 -16.68
N ASN A 22 -41.36 -30.78 -15.48
CA ASN A 22 -40.29 -30.60 -14.50
C ASN A 22 -39.80 -31.96 -13.99
N PRO A 23 -39.12 -32.75 -14.84
CA PRO A 23 -38.77 -34.09 -14.48
C PRO A 23 -37.74 -34.14 -13.35
N VAL A 24 -37.85 -35.17 -12.50
CA VAL A 24 -36.92 -35.47 -11.42
C VAL A 24 -36.20 -36.77 -11.73
N PHE A 25 -34.87 -36.77 -11.67
CA PHE A 25 -34.05 -37.94 -11.98
C PHE A 25 -33.79 -38.78 -10.72
N VAL A 26 -34.33 -40.01 -10.67
CA VAL A 26 -34.24 -40.94 -9.53
C VAL A 26 -33.76 -42.31 -9.97
N ASP A 27 -33.25 -43.12 -9.03
CA ASP A 27 -32.68 -44.44 -9.36
C ASP A 27 -33.76 -45.45 -9.81
N ASN A 28 -34.98 -45.35 -9.26
CA ASN A 28 -36.12 -46.20 -9.59
C ASN A 28 -37.36 -45.32 -9.85
N PRO A 29 -37.64 -44.92 -11.10
CA PRO A 29 -38.71 -43.96 -11.42
C PRO A 29 -40.09 -44.65 -11.47
N ASP A 30 -40.85 -44.53 -10.39
CA ASP A 30 -42.18 -45.13 -10.24
C ASP A 30 -43.31 -44.09 -10.32
N ASP A 31 -42.98 -42.80 -10.20
CA ASP A 31 -43.93 -41.70 -10.22
C ASP A 31 -43.94 -40.90 -11.55
N ASP A 32 -45.04 -40.19 -11.81
CA ASP A 32 -45.14 -39.19 -12.88
C ASP A 32 -44.11 -38.08 -12.70
N GLY A 33 -43.43 -37.74 -13.79
CA GLY A 33 -42.32 -36.80 -13.78
C GLY A 33 -40.99 -37.41 -13.32
N GLU A 34 -40.97 -38.64 -12.82
CA GLU A 34 -39.70 -39.31 -12.53
C GLU A 34 -39.08 -39.92 -13.80
N LEU A 35 -37.81 -39.62 -14.01
CA LEU A 35 -36.97 -40.23 -15.04
C LEU A 35 -35.85 -41.03 -14.37
N ALA A 36 -35.41 -42.10 -15.02
CA ALA A 36 -34.26 -42.85 -14.54
C ALA A 36 -33.03 -41.95 -14.51
N ARG A 37 -32.28 -41.99 -13.42
CA ARG A 37 -31.04 -41.23 -13.28
C ARG A 37 -30.09 -41.53 -14.44
N ILE A 38 -29.59 -40.48 -15.06
CA ILE A 38 -28.61 -40.59 -16.15
C ILE A 38 -27.30 -41.10 -15.54
N ALA A 39 -26.94 -42.34 -15.85
CA ALA A 39 -25.66 -42.93 -15.49
C ALA A 39 -24.58 -42.58 -16.53
N ASP A 40 -23.31 -42.85 -16.20
CA ASP A 40 -22.22 -42.65 -17.15
C ASP A 40 -22.51 -43.39 -18.46
N ASN A 41 -22.95 -44.65 -18.40
CA ASN A 41 -23.24 -45.47 -19.59
C ASN A 41 -24.31 -44.90 -20.53
N ASP A 42 -25.19 -44.02 -20.04
CA ASP A 42 -26.23 -43.37 -20.85
C ASP A 42 -25.68 -42.20 -21.68
N LEU A 43 -24.48 -41.72 -21.35
CA LEU A 43 -23.82 -40.63 -22.05
C LEU A 43 -22.88 -41.15 -23.13
N SER A 44 -22.92 -40.51 -24.30
CA SER A 44 -22.09 -40.86 -25.46
C SER A 44 -20.62 -40.46 -25.30
N ASN A 45 -19.71 -41.32 -25.76
CA ASN A 45 -18.27 -41.04 -25.85
C ASN A 45 -17.88 -40.37 -27.18
N VAL A 46 -18.84 -40.06 -28.06
CA VAL A 46 -18.57 -39.40 -29.36
C VAL A 46 -18.12 -37.96 -29.14
N ALA A 47 -17.15 -37.48 -29.93
CA ALA A 47 -16.67 -36.11 -29.86
C ALA A 47 -17.81 -35.08 -30.01
N GLY A 48 -17.75 -33.99 -29.22
CA GLY A 48 -18.82 -32.97 -29.15
C GLY A 48 -19.98 -33.34 -28.23
N GLN A 49 -19.87 -34.43 -27.47
CA GLN A 49 -20.81 -34.81 -26.42
C GLN A 49 -20.27 -34.43 -25.04
N ILE A 50 -21.17 -34.35 -24.06
CA ILE A 50 -20.84 -33.84 -22.71
C ILE A 50 -19.70 -34.61 -22.02
N LYS A 51 -19.57 -35.91 -22.26
CA LYS A 51 -18.53 -36.76 -21.65
C LYS A 51 -17.12 -36.40 -22.16
N PRO A 52 -16.84 -36.46 -23.48
CA PRO A 52 -15.54 -36.01 -23.99
C PRO A 52 -15.25 -34.54 -23.67
N GLU A 53 -16.25 -33.66 -23.72
CA GLU A 53 -16.06 -32.24 -23.37
C GLU A 53 -15.70 -32.04 -21.91
N TRP A 54 -16.39 -32.73 -20.99
CA TRP A 54 -16.06 -32.71 -19.58
C TRP A 54 -14.66 -33.25 -19.30
N ARG A 55 -14.27 -34.35 -19.95
CA ARG A 55 -12.91 -34.91 -19.83
C ARG A 55 -11.87 -33.93 -20.36
N ALA A 56 -12.10 -33.32 -21.52
CA ALA A 56 -11.21 -32.32 -22.09
C ALA A 56 -11.07 -31.09 -21.16
N PHE A 57 -12.16 -30.61 -20.57
CA PHE A 57 -12.13 -29.54 -19.58
C PHE A 57 -11.38 -29.94 -18.30
N ARG A 58 -11.69 -31.11 -17.73
CA ARG A 58 -11.06 -31.64 -16.51
C ARG A 58 -9.57 -31.90 -16.70
N ASP A 59 -9.18 -32.42 -17.85
CA ASP A 59 -7.81 -32.84 -18.14
C ASP A 59 -6.98 -31.72 -18.80
N ALA A 60 -7.55 -30.53 -19.05
CA ALA A 60 -6.81 -29.38 -19.53
C ALA A 60 -5.61 -29.05 -18.61
N LEU A 61 -4.41 -28.92 -19.19
CA LEU A 61 -3.13 -28.71 -18.48
C LEU A 61 -2.76 -29.80 -17.46
N LYS A 62 -3.39 -30.98 -17.51
CA LYS A 62 -3.08 -32.09 -16.60
C LYS A 62 -1.66 -32.57 -16.84
N VAL A 63 -0.92 -32.78 -15.75
CA VAL A 63 0.42 -33.36 -15.76
C VAL A 63 0.32 -34.88 -15.54
N SER A 64 1.04 -35.64 -16.36
CA SER A 64 1.14 -37.10 -16.28
C SER A 64 2.60 -37.55 -16.35
N ALA A 65 2.90 -38.74 -15.84
CA ALA A 65 4.24 -39.31 -15.91
C ALA A 65 4.51 -39.80 -17.34
N GLY A 66 5.66 -39.41 -17.89
CA GLY A 66 6.25 -39.97 -19.10
C GLY A 66 7.29 -41.04 -18.77
N SER A 67 8.25 -41.24 -19.67
CA SER A 67 9.37 -42.17 -19.45
C SER A 67 10.51 -41.52 -18.66
N GLY A 68 11.06 -42.25 -17.69
CA GLY A 68 12.16 -41.80 -16.84
C GLY A 68 11.76 -40.60 -15.97
N LEU A 69 12.47 -39.47 -16.14
CA LEU A 69 12.21 -38.21 -15.45
C LEU A 69 11.33 -37.24 -16.27
N ASN A 70 10.81 -37.66 -17.42
CA ASN A 70 9.95 -36.80 -18.24
C ASN A 70 8.53 -36.82 -17.70
N ILE A 71 7.92 -35.65 -17.59
CA ILE A 71 6.46 -35.51 -17.53
C ILE A 71 5.90 -35.17 -18.91
N THR A 72 4.64 -35.50 -19.13
CA THR A 72 3.82 -34.92 -20.20
C THR A 72 2.78 -33.99 -19.56
N PHE A 73 2.37 -32.96 -20.29
CA PHE A 73 1.23 -32.15 -19.91
C PHE A 73 0.31 -31.91 -21.10
N GLU A 74 -0.99 -31.92 -20.83
CA GLU A 74 -2.03 -31.67 -21.84
C GLU A 74 -2.10 -30.19 -22.21
N GLY A 75 -2.65 -29.89 -23.39
CA GLY A 75 -2.95 -28.52 -23.78
C GLY A 75 -4.09 -27.92 -22.95
N GLY A 76 -4.20 -26.60 -22.95
CA GLY A 76 -5.30 -25.92 -22.26
C GLY A 76 -5.19 -24.40 -22.31
N ALA A 77 -6.18 -23.71 -21.75
CA ALA A 77 -6.17 -22.26 -21.66
C ALA A 77 -5.97 -21.83 -20.20
N VAL A 78 -5.18 -20.79 -19.99
CA VAL A 78 -4.92 -20.20 -18.66
C VAL A 78 -5.03 -18.69 -18.73
N THR A 79 -5.56 -18.07 -17.68
CA THR A 79 -5.54 -16.62 -17.50
C THR A 79 -4.27 -16.23 -16.74
N LEU A 80 -3.40 -15.45 -17.37
CA LEU A 80 -2.18 -14.93 -16.76
C LEU A 80 -2.51 -13.86 -15.70
N PRO A 81 -1.58 -13.52 -14.79
CA PRO A 81 -1.80 -12.52 -13.73
C PRO A 81 -2.31 -11.15 -14.23
N LEU A 82 -1.99 -10.78 -15.47
CA LEU A 82 -2.43 -9.54 -16.12
C LEU A 82 -3.80 -9.64 -16.80
N GLY A 83 -4.51 -10.77 -16.66
CA GLY A 83 -5.85 -11.01 -17.22
C GLY A 83 -5.86 -11.53 -18.66
N THR A 84 -4.72 -11.62 -19.34
CA THR A 84 -4.61 -12.21 -20.68
C THR A 84 -4.89 -13.71 -20.64
N ILE A 85 -5.78 -14.19 -21.50
CA ILE A 85 -6.01 -15.63 -21.70
C ILE A 85 -5.00 -16.13 -22.74
N LEU A 86 -4.21 -17.13 -22.38
CA LEU A 86 -3.25 -17.78 -23.25
C LEU A 86 -3.60 -19.26 -23.44
N THR A 87 -3.50 -19.73 -24.68
CA THR A 87 -3.60 -21.16 -25.00
C THR A 87 -2.21 -21.78 -24.99
N ILE A 88 -2.04 -22.81 -24.17
CA ILE A 88 -0.81 -23.59 -24.03
C ILE A 88 -0.98 -24.88 -24.83
N ALA A 89 -0.02 -25.16 -25.72
CA ALA A 89 0.05 -26.43 -26.45
C ALA A 89 0.55 -27.56 -25.52
N PRO A 90 0.12 -28.81 -25.73
CA PRO A 90 0.66 -29.93 -24.97
C PRO A 90 2.17 -30.06 -25.15
N GLY A 91 2.86 -30.59 -24.14
CA GLY A 91 4.32 -30.69 -24.17
C GLY A 91 4.91 -31.65 -23.16
N THR A 92 6.23 -31.61 -23.03
CA THR A 92 7.00 -32.41 -22.08
C THR A 92 7.97 -31.54 -21.30
N LEU A 93 8.33 -31.98 -20.11
CA LEU A 93 9.35 -31.34 -19.29
C LEU A 93 10.18 -32.39 -18.55
N VAL A 94 11.48 -32.15 -18.41
CA VAL A 94 12.39 -33.03 -17.66
C VAL A 94 12.43 -32.56 -16.21
N MET A 95 12.18 -33.48 -15.27
CA MET A 95 12.25 -33.22 -13.84
C MET A 95 13.68 -33.43 -13.32
N ALA A 96 14.08 -32.67 -12.31
CA ALA A 96 15.30 -32.97 -11.56
C ALA A 96 15.15 -34.31 -10.83
N ASN A 97 16.22 -35.11 -10.80
CA ASN A 97 16.26 -36.40 -10.11
C ASN A 97 16.36 -36.23 -8.59
N ASN A 98 15.82 -37.18 -7.82
CA ASN A 98 15.86 -37.22 -6.36
C ASN A 98 15.35 -35.93 -5.70
N ALA A 99 14.28 -35.35 -6.24
CA ALA A 99 13.75 -34.06 -5.79
C ALA A 99 12.23 -33.96 -5.94
N THR A 100 11.64 -32.99 -5.24
CA THR A 100 10.28 -32.53 -5.46
C THR A 100 10.31 -31.35 -6.44
N ASN A 101 9.68 -31.53 -7.59
CA ASN A 101 9.60 -30.55 -8.66
C ASN A 101 8.19 -29.98 -8.71
N PHE A 102 8.07 -28.65 -8.70
CA PHE A 102 6.82 -27.93 -8.86
C PHE A 102 6.66 -27.54 -10.32
N VAL A 103 5.61 -28.01 -10.97
CA VAL A 103 5.28 -27.74 -12.37
C VAL A 103 4.20 -26.66 -12.41
N PHE A 104 4.44 -25.60 -13.17
CA PHE A 104 3.58 -24.42 -13.19
C PHE A 104 3.65 -23.70 -14.54
N VAL A 105 2.64 -22.88 -14.83
CA VAL A 105 2.69 -21.89 -15.89
C VAL A 105 3.26 -20.58 -15.32
N ASN A 106 4.34 -20.07 -15.91
CA ASN A 106 4.97 -18.82 -15.49
C ASN A 106 4.22 -17.57 -16.00
N GLU A 107 4.68 -16.38 -15.60
CA GLU A 107 4.07 -15.08 -16.00
C GLU A 107 4.08 -14.85 -17.52
N SER A 108 5.05 -15.41 -18.26
CA SER A 108 5.10 -15.34 -19.72
C SER A 108 4.21 -16.38 -20.42
N GLY A 109 3.55 -17.25 -19.66
CA GLY A 109 2.66 -18.29 -20.18
C GLY A 109 3.35 -19.56 -20.68
N ALA A 110 4.59 -19.81 -20.28
CA ALA A 110 5.31 -21.05 -20.55
C ALA A 110 5.18 -22.02 -19.35
N VAL A 111 5.08 -23.31 -19.64
CA VAL A 111 5.14 -24.36 -18.60
C VAL A 111 6.59 -24.57 -18.21
N ALA A 112 6.88 -24.51 -16.91
CA ALA A 112 8.21 -24.66 -16.34
C ALA A 112 8.18 -25.54 -15.07
N SER A 113 9.36 -25.93 -14.58
CA SER A 113 9.53 -26.60 -13.29
C SER A 113 10.53 -25.89 -12.41
N SER A 114 10.33 -25.97 -11.09
CA SER A 114 11.24 -25.45 -10.07
C SER A 114 11.33 -26.40 -8.89
N LEU A 115 12.46 -26.42 -8.19
CA LEU A 115 12.61 -27.13 -6.91
C LEU A 115 11.99 -26.37 -5.73
N ILE A 116 11.77 -25.07 -5.92
CA ILE A 116 11.15 -24.18 -4.94
C ILE A 116 9.74 -23.86 -5.43
N TYR A 117 8.76 -23.86 -4.52
CA TYR A 117 7.38 -23.49 -4.83
C TYR A 117 7.34 -22.08 -5.44
N PRO A 118 6.80 -21.89 -6.65
CA PRO A 118 6.84 -20.62 -7.35
C PRO A 118 5.90 -19.58 -6.71
N VAL A 119 6.39 -18.36 -6.57
CA VAL A 119 5.64 -17.24 -5.95
C VAL A 119 4.56 -16.69 -6.89
N VAL A 120 4.80 -16.77 -8.21
CA VAL A 120 3.85 -16.31 -9.22
C VAL A 120 3.73 -17.34 -10.33
N GLY A 121 2.50 -17.70 -10.66
CA GLY A 121 2.19 -18.66 -11.72
C GLY A 121 0.90 -19.43 -11.43
N VAL A 122 0.49 -20.27 -12.38
CA VAL A 122 -0.61 -21.21 -12.18
C VAL A 122 -0.02 -22.59 -11.94
N MET A 123 -0.18 -23.07 -10.70
CA MET A 123 0.30 -24.39 -10.30
C MET A 123 -0.44 -25.50 -11.04
N LEU A 124 0.33 -26.45 -11.58
CA LEU A 124 -0.20 -27.63 -12.26
C LEU A 124 0.00 -28.89 -11.43
N ALA A 125 1.21 -29.15 -10.95
CA ALA A 125 1.50 -30.35 -10.19
C ALA A 125 2.73 -30.22 -9.27
N SER A 126 2.80 -31.11 -8.29
CA SER A 126 4.04 -31.45 -7.58
C SER A 126 4.47 -32.86 -7.97
N VAL A 127 5.72 -33.01 -8.40
CA VAL A 127 6.27 -34.24 -8.97
C VAL A 127 7.48 -34.67 -8.15
N THR A 128 7.39 -35.82 -7.49
CA THR A 128 8.49 -36.40 -6.74
C THR A 128 9.21 -37.43 -7.60
N THR A 129 10.54 -37.35 -7.65
CA THR A 129 11.39 -38.26 -8.41
C THR A 129 12.37 -38.97 -7.47
N VAL A 130 12.63 -40.25 -7.73
CA VAL A 130 13.65 -41.05 -7.03
C VAL A 130 14.27 -42.03 -8.01
N GLY A 131 15.60 -42.13 -8.00
CA GLY A 131 16.31 -43.16 -8.78
C GLY A 131 16.08 -43.08 -10.29
N GLY A 132 15.94 -41.87 -10.85
CA GLY A 132 15.75 -41.66 -12.29
C GLY A 132 14.32 -41.90 -12.78
N THR A 133 13.36 -42.07 -11.86
CA THR A 133 11.94 -42.29 -12.19
C THR A 133 11.04 -41.33 -11.41
N ILE A 134 9.86 -41.04 -11.97
CA ILE A 134 8.80 -40.31 -11.25
C ILE A 134 8.05 -41.30 -10.35
N THR A 135 8.05 -41.04 -9.04
CA THR A 135 7.37 -41.90 -8.06
C THR A 135 5.97 -41.39 -7.72
N THR A 136 5.74 -40.09 -7.79
CA THR A 136 4.45 -39.49 -7.42
C THR A 136 4.19 -38.20 -8.19
N ILE A 137 2.95 -38.04 -8.65
CA ILE A 137 2.44 -36.78 -9.19
C ILE A 137 1.19 -36.41 -8.38
N VAL A 138 1.24 -35.24 -7.75
CA VAL A 138 0.09 -34.64 -7.07
C VAL A 138 -0.44 -33.53 -7.97
N ASP A 139 -1.71 -33.66 -8.37
CA ASP A 139 -2.41 -32.63 -9.14
C ASP A 139 -2.69 -31.42 -8.24
N LEU A 140 -2.09 -30.28 -8.58
CA LEU A 140 -2.26 -29.02 -7.87
C LEU A 140 -3.12 -28.03 -8.68
N ARG A 141 -3.68 -28.46 -9.81
CA ARG A 141 -4.58 -27.62 -10.59
C ARG A 141 -5.81 -27.29 -9.74
N PRO A 142 -6.23 -26.03 -9.74
CA PRO A 142 -7.49 -25.68 -9.10
C PRO A 142 -8.65 -26.32 -9.87
N ARG A 143 -9.56 -26.99 -9.15
CA ARG A 143 -10.71 -27.71 -9.74
C ARG A 143 -11.79 -26.81 -10.35
N PHE A 144 -11.61 -25.50 -10.22
CA PHE A 144 -12.42 -24.44 -10.80
C PHE A 144 -11.47 -23.40 -11.38
N ARG A 145 -11.89 -22.65 -12.40
CA ARG A 145 -11.08 -21.55 -12.96
C ARG A 145 -10.65 -20.63 -11.81
N VAL A 146 -9.37 -20.62 -11.49
CA VAL A 146 -8.78 -19.55 -10.69
C VAL A 146 -8.67 -18.38 -11.65
N GLN A 147 -9.75 -17.61 -11.73
CA GLN A 147 -9.55 -16.18 -11.84
C GLN A 147 -8.64 -15.81 -10.65
N PRO A 148 -7.56 -15.03 -10.83
CA PRO A 148 -6.93 -14.39 -9.69
C PRO A 148 -8.06 -13.74 -8.90
N VAL A 149 -8.35 -14.29 -7.72
CA VAL A 149 -9.51 -13.86 -6.98
C VAL A 149 -9.20 -12.44 -6.58
N ALA A 150 -10.06 -11.49 -6.95
CA ALA A 150 -9.97 -10.12 -6.45
C ALA A 150 -9.90 -10.09 -4.89
N SER A 151 -10.25 -11.21 -4.23
CA SER A 151 -10.05 -11.49 -2.82
C SER A 151 -8.58 -11.52 -2.35
N ALA A 152 -7.59 -11.93 -3.16
CA ALA A 152 -6.17 -11.79 -2.82
C ALA A 152 -5.72 -10.31 -2.83
N ILE A 153 -6.49 -9.45 -3.53
CA ILE A 153 -6.37 -7.99 -3.58
C ILE A 153 -7.20 -7.33 -2.46
N LYS A 154 -8.00 -8.10 -1.70
CA LYS A 154 -8.92 -7.59 -0.67
C LYS A 154 -8.24 -7.29 0.67
N ILE A 155 -6.98 -7.67 0.86
CA ILE A 155 -6.18 -7.19 2.01
C ILE A 155 -5.88 -5.68 1.84
N PHE A 156 -5.92 -5.16 0.61
CA PHE A 156 -5.49 -3.81 0.26
C PHE A 156 -6.53 -3.05 -0.59
N GLY A 157 -7.83 -3.31 -0.37
CA GLY A 157 -8.92 -2.36 -0.66
C GLY A 157 -9.34 -2.05 -2.11
N GLY A 158 -8.55 -2.32 -3.15
CA GLY A 158 -8.88 -1.92 -4.54
C GLY A 158 -9.35 -3.06 -5.44
N THR A 159 -10.44 -2.88 -6.19
CA THR A 159 -10.86 -3.84 -7.23
C THR A 159 -10.10 -3.67 -8.55
N GLY A 160 -9.27 -2.63 -8.69
CA GLY A 160 -8.63 -2.25 -9.96
C GLY A 160 -9.63 -1.75 -11.03
N ALA A 161 -10.93 -1.69 -10.72
CA ALA A 161 -12.00 -1.33 -11.67
C ALA A 161 -11.93 0.11 -12.18
N GLN A 162 -11.11 0.95 -11.54
CA GLN A 162 -10.86 2.34 -11.93
C GLN A 162 -9.80 2.46 -13.04
N GLY A 163 -9.23 1.33 -13.48
CA GLY A 163 -8.20 1.31 -14.53
C GLY A 163 -6.85 1.80 -14.04
N ASP A 164 -5.96 2.11 -14.99
CA ASP A 164 -4.65 2.66 -14.68
C ASP A 164 -4.74 4.17 -14.45
N TYR A 165 -4.00 4.67 -13.46
CA TYR A 165 -3.70 6.10 -13.37
C TYR A 165 -2.33 6.38 -13.97
N VAL A 166 -2.29 7.25 -14.97
CA VAL A 166 -1.04 7.65 -15.62
C VAL A 166 -1.00 9.17 -15.69
N LEU A 167 -0.08 9.77 -14.93
CA LEU A 167 0.28 11.17 -15.06
C LEU A 167 1.60 11.26 -15.82
N SER A 168 1.52 11.33 -17.16
CA SER A 168 2.72 11.29 -18.02
C SER A 168 3.59 12.55 -17.92
N ALA A 169 2.96 13.72 -17.75
CA ALA A 169 3.61 15.02 -17.63
C ALA A 169 2.67 16.04 -16.95
N GLY A 170 3.20 17.19 -16.55
CA GLY A 170 2.40 18.29 -15.98
C GLY A 170 2.14 18.09 -14.49
N SER A 171 1.00 18.58 -14.00
CA SER A 171 0.66 18.51 -12.58
C SER A 171 -0.76 18.03 -12.33
N ALA A 172 -0.95 17.28 -11.24
CA ALA A 172 -2.26 16.92 -10.71
C ALA A 172 -2.28 17.08 -9.20
N THR A 173 -3.48 17.19 -8.62
CA THR A 173 -3.67 17.22 -7.17
C THR A 173 -4.64 16.15 -6.74
N PHE A 174 -4.23 15.33 -5.78
CA PHE A 174 -5.11 14.43 -5.04
C PHE A 174 -5.48 15.10 -3.73
N SER A 175 -6.78 15.19 -3.46
CA SER A 175 -7.28 15.60 -2.16
C SER A 175 -6.99 14.53 -1.10
N GLN A 176 -7.23 14.88 0.16
CA GLN A 176 -7.16 13.88 1.22
C GLN A 176 -8.15 12.74 0.96
N GLY A 177 -7.68 11.49 0.94
CA GLY A 177 -8.57 10.37 0.68
C GLY A 177 -7.90 9.04 0.33
N THR A 178 -8.73 8.15 -0.20
CA THR A 178 -8.34 6.79 -0.60
C THR A 178 -8.61 6.60 -2.10
N TYR A 179 -7.63 6.05 -2.80
CA TYR A 179 -7.62 5.87 -4.25
C TYR A 179 -7.31 4.42 -4.62
N TYR A 180 -7.92 3.92 -5.70
CA TYR A 180 -7.74 2.54 -6.15
C TYR A 180 -7.40 2.51 -7.64
N TYR A 181 -6.36 1.79 -8.03
CA TYR A 181 -5.98 1.68 -9.44
C TYR A 181 -5.57 0.25 -9.78
N ARG A 182 -5.50 -0.05 -11.07
CA ARG A 182 -4.81 -1.24 -11.55
C ARG A 182 -3.30 -1.00 -11.49
N ASN A 183 -2.80 -0.04 -12.26
CA ASN A 183 -1.42 0.47 -12.16
C ASN A 183 -1.43 1.98 -11.82
N PHE A 184 -0.37 2.47 -11.20
CA PHE A 184 -0.20 3.89 -10.89
C PHE A 184 1.18 4.37 -11.34
N THR A 185 1.19 5.34 -12.25
CA THR A 185 2.41 5.83 -12.88
C THR A 185 2.49 7.35 -12.82
N ILE A 186 3.61 7.87 -12.30
CA ILE A 186 4.00 9.28 -12.35
C ILE A 186 5.23 9.40 -13.25
N GLY A 187 5.07 9.95 -14.46
CA GLY A 187 6.15 10.11 -15.43
C GLY A 187 7.22 11.13 -14.99
N THR A 188 8.40 11.08 -15.62
CA THR A 188 9.58 11.90 -15.24
C THR A 188 9.32 13.41 -15.21
N ALA A 189 8.44 13.91 -16.09
CA ALA A 189 8.08 15.33 -16.19
C ALA A 189 6.78 15.67 -15.43
N ALA A 190 6.30 14.78 -14.56
CA ALA A 190 5.07 14.94 -13.81
C ALA A 190 5.31 15.30 -12.34
N VAL A 191 4.39 16.11 -11.80
CA VAL A 191 4.31 16.48 -10.39
C VAL A 191 2.93 16.17 -9.85
N LEU A 192 2.82 15.15 -8.99
CA LEU A 192 1.59 14.91 -8.23
C LEU A 192 1.68 15.61 -6.89
N THR A 193 0.69 16.46 -6.57
CA THR A 193 0.52 17.02 -5.25
C THR A 193 -0.53 16.22 -4.48
N ILE A 194 -0.22 15.79 -3.27
CA ILE A 194 -1.18 15.18 -2.35
C ILE A 194 -1.51 16.22 -1.29
N ASP A 195 -2.77 16.63 -1.20
CA ASP A 195 -3.24 17.49 -0.13
C ASP A 195 -3.38 16.69 1.17
N LYS A 196 -2.43 16.91 2.09
CA LYS A 196 -2.31 16.34 3.43
C LYS A 196 -2.06 14.84 3.50
N PHE A 197 -2.96 14.01 2.96
CA PHE A 197 -2.84 12.57 3.10
C PHE A 197 -3.58 11.79 2.01
N ALA A 198 -2.87 10.91 1.30
CA ALA A 198 -3.51 9.96 0.39
C ALA A 198 -3.08 8.53 0.70
N ARG A 199 -4.05 7.62 0.64
CA ARG A 199 -3.82 6.18 0.57
C ARG A 199 -4.16 5.69 -0.81
N ILE A 200 -3.20 5.09 -1.49
CA ILE A 200 -3.32 4.63 -2.86
C ILE A 200 -3.05 3.12 -2.88
N TYR A 201 -4.01 2.40 -3.44
CA TYR A 201 -3.99 0.95 -3.53
C TYR A 201 -3.97 0.53 -5.00
N CYS A 202 -3.01 -0.28 -5.39
CA CYS A 202 -2.80 -0.73 -6.77
C CYS A 202 -2.79 -2.25 -6.83
N SER A 203 -3.56 -2.85 -7.75
CA SER A 203 -3.53 -4.31 -7.93
C SER A 203 -2.28 -4.79 -8.69
N GLY A 204 -1.66 -3.92 -9.49
CA GLY A 204 -0.45 -4.15 -10.25
C GLY A 204 0.73 -3.34 -9.72
N ASP A 205 1.42 -2.65 -10.64
CA ASP A 205 2.65 -1.93 -10.34
C ASP A 205 2.41 -0.45 -9.99
N VAL A 206 3.35 0.08 -9.21
CA VAL A 206 3.47 1.51 -8.91
C VAL A 206 4.83 1.98 -9.43
N VAL A 207 4.84 2.98 -10.30
CA VAL A 207 6.07 3.55 -10.87
C VAL A 207 6.09 5.05 -10.67
N ILE A 208 7.12 5.56 -9.99
CA ILE A 208 7.28 6.98 -9.66
C ILE A 208 8.61 7.45 -10.25
N ASP A 209 8.55 7.95 -11.48
CA ASP A 209 9.69 8.56 -12.17
C ASP A 209 9.75 10.06 -11.96
N GLY A 210 8.60 10.70 -11.75
CA GLY A 210 8.47 12.13 -11.47
C GLY A 210 8.54 12.48 -10.00
N THR A 211 7.84 13.55 -9.62
CA THR A 211 7.80 14.04 -8.24
C THR A 211 6.42 13.85 -7.62
N ILE A 212 6.39 13.38 -6.37
CA ILE A 212 5.22 13.47 -5.51
C ILE A 212 5.53 14.43 -4.36
N ASN A 213 4.70 15.46 -4.20
CA ASN A 213 4.77 16.40 -3.09
C ASN A 213 3.55 16.23 -2.19
N VAL A 214 3.78 15.91 -0.92
CA VAL A 214 2.72 15.82 0.09
C VAL A 214 2.72 17.09 0.92
N THR A 215 1.58 17.79 0.95
CA THR A 215 1.43 19.02 1.73
C THR A 215 1.32 18.71 3.23
N THR A 216 1.55 19.73 4.06
CA THR A 216 1.48 19.60 5.53
C THR A 216 0.06 19.32 6.01
N MET A 217 -0.09 18.46 7.03
CA MET A 217 -1.39 18.06 7.58
C MET A 217 -1.71 18.77 8.90
N ALA A 218 -0.90 18.58 9.94
CA ALA A 218 -1.17 19.13 11.27
C ALA A 218 -0.87 20.63 11.35
N ALA A 219 -1.75 21.41 11.97
CA ALA A 219 -1.51 22.83 12.22
C ALA A 219 -0.43 23.04 13.28
N GLY A 220 0.40 24.08 13.12
CA GLY A 220 1.28 24.56 14.19
C GLY A 220 0.53 25.47 15.17
N GLY A 221 1.19 25.82 16.27
CA GLY A 221 0.66 26.78 17.23
C GLY A 221 0.47 28.16 16.58
N VAL A 222 -0.63 28.82 16.90
CA VAL A 222 -0.98 30.14 16.37
C VAL A 222 -0.33 31.23 17.22
N GLY A 223 0.30 32.21 16.57
CA GLY A 223 0.75 33.44 17.24
C GLY A 223 -0.43 34.26 17.76
N ILE A 224 -0.32 34.82 18.97
CA ILE A 224 -1.36 35.66 19.55
C ILE A 224 -0.90 37.11 19.50
N THR A 225 -1.64 37.97 18.80
CA THR A 225 -1.33 39.40 18.75
C THR A 225 -1.65 40.07 20.10
N SER A 226 -0.75 40.93 20.58
CA SER A 226 -0.97 41.74 21.79
C SER A 226 -1.01 43.25 21.51
N GLY A 227 -1.81 43.99 22.27
CA GLY A 227 -1.86 45.46 22.27
C GLY A 227 -1.05 46.08 23.43
N ASN A 228 -0.76 47.38 23.36
CA ASN A 228 0.13 48.19 24.24
C ASN A 228 -0.10 48.14 25.77
N SER A 229 0.02 47.00 26.44
CA SER A 229 0.00 46.89 27.92
C SER A 229 1.09 45.93 28.42
N ASN A 230 1.26 45.76 29.74
CA ASN A 230 2.20 44.78 30.27
C ASN A 230 1.78 43.38 29.81
N ILE A 231 2.63 42.73 29.01
CA ILE A 231 2.25 41.51 28.31
C ILE A 231 3.17 40.36 28.74
N ASN A 232 2.55 39.30 29.25
CA ASN A 232 3.11 37.94 29.23
C ASN A 232 2.13 37.09 28.42
N LEU A 233 2.43 36.85 27.15
CA LEU A 233 1.65 35.92 26.33
C LEU A 233 2.26 34.52 26.39
N GLY A 234 1.46 33.56 26.82
CA GLY A 234 1.77 32.14 26.69
C GLY A 234 1.72 31.69 25.23
N GLY A 235 2.61 30.78 24.85
CA GLY A 235 2.59 30.14 23.54
C GLY A 235 1.45 29.13 23.44
N THR A 236 0.93 28.93 22.24
CA THR A 236 -0.03 27.87 21.92
C THR A 236 0.71 26.64 21.42
N VAL A 237 0.24 25.46 21.81
CA VAL A 237 0.74 24.19 21.28
C VAL A 237 0.24 23.97 19.84
N GLY A 238 1.05 23.33 19.01
CA GLY A 238 0.60 22.81 17.73
C GLY A 238 -0.39 21.65 17.89
N SER A 239 -0.91 21.15 16.78
CA SER A 239 -1.79 19.97 16.74
C SER A 239 -0.99 18.67 16.51
N GLY A 240 -1.45 17.56 17.08
CA GLY A 240 -0.88 16.21 16.88
C GLY A 240 -0.24 15.60 18.14
N ILE A 241 0.00 14.29 18.11
CA ILE A 241 0.46 13.48 19.27
C ILE A 241 1.85 13.91 19.80
N GLY A 242 2.66 14.55 18.95
CA GLY A 242 4.00 15.05 19.27
C GLY A 242 4.11 16.57 19.35
N ALA A 243 2.98 17.30 19.40
CA ALA A 243 3.01 18.75 19.56
C ALA A 243 3.26 19.11 21.04
N GLY A 244 4.28 19.93 21.32
CA GLY A 244 4.61 20.28 22.72
C GLY A 244 5.35 21.60 22.87
N LEU A 245 5.14 22.24 24.03
CA LEU A 245 6.00 23.29 24.58
C LEU A 245 7.19 22.59 25.25
N GLY A 246 8.42 22.86 24.81
CA GLY A 246 9.59 22.08 25.20
C GLY A 246 10.00 21.14 24.08
N SER A 247 9.86 19.82 24.25
CA SER A 247 10.22 18.78 23.26
C SER A 247 9.00 17.94 22.89
N GLY A 248 8.73 17.81 21.58
CA GLY A 248 7.69 16.92 21.07
C GLY A 248 8.08 15.44 21.21
N PRO A 249 7.31 14.59 21.92
CA PRO A 249 7.63 13.17 22.05
C PRO A 249 7.59 12.49 20.68
N THR A 250 8.51 11.54 20.48
CA THR A 250 8.52 10.72 19.26
C THR A 250 7.34 9.75 19.26
N TYR A 251 6.58 9.71 18.18
CA TYR A 251 5.61 8.67 17.89
C TYR A 251 5.83 8.10 16.48
N ASN A 252 5.20 6.97 16.18
CA ASN A 252 5.39 6.26 14.91
C ASN A 252 4.12 6.25 14.04
N TYR A 253 4.27 5.76 12.81
CA TYR A 253 3.22 5.66 11.80
C TYR A 253 2.02 4.83 12.24
N ALA A 254 2.17 3.95 13.24
CA ALA A 254 1.06 3.18 13.79
C ALA A 254 0.16 4.01 14.71
N ALA A 255 0.69 5.08 15.32
CA ALA A 255 -0.09 6.01 16.13
C ALA A 255 -0.82 7.07 15.26
N ALA A 256 -0.14 7.64 14.27
CA ALA A 256 -0.77 8.51 13.26
C ALA A 256 0.03 8.51 11.94
N PRO A 257 -0.63 8.62 10.78
CA PRO A 257 0.04 8.54 9.47
C PRO A 257 0.56 9.90 8.97
N TYR A 258 0.85 10.84 9.87
CA TYR A 258 1.28 12.21 9.56
C TYR A 258 2.05 12.82 10.74
N GLY A 259 2.79 13.89 10.44
CA GLY A 259 3.59 14.64 11.41
C GLY A 259 2.79 15.58 12.32
N SER A 260 3.40 16.04 13.41
CA SER A 260 2.80 17.00 14.35
C SER A 260 3.30 18.44 14.11
N GLY A 261 2.49 19.42 14.47
CA GLY A 261 2.86 20.83 14.40
C GLY A 261 3.77 21.27 15.55
N GLY A 262 4.65 22.25 15.29
CA GLY A 262 5.44 22.93 16.32
C GLY A 262 4.61 23.91 17.14
N ALA A 263 5.09 24.29 18.33
CA ALA A 263 4.45 25.30 19.17
C ALA A 263 4.73 26.73 18.67
N SER A 264 3.86 27.68 19.01
CA SER A 264 4.12 29.11 18.77
C SER A 264 5.26 29.60 19.67
N GLY A 265 5.79 30.78 19.34
CA GLY A 265 6.69 31.51 20.23
C GLY A 265 5.98 32.04 21.48
N LEU A 266 6.76 32.63 22.38
CA LEU A 266 6.35 33.32 23.60
C LEU A 266 6.70 34.82 23.47
N MET A 267 6.01 35.67 24.23
CA MET A 267 6.33 37.11 24.30
C MET A 267 6.26 37.61 25.74
N THR A 268 7.26 38.42 26.12
CA THR A 268 7.24 39.22 27.35
C THR A 268 7.70 40.65 27.07
N GLY A 269 7.08 41.63 27.72
CA GLY A 269 7.45 43.04 27.53
C GLY A 269 6.81 43.97 28.56
N GLY A 270 7.49 45.09 28.81
CA GLY A 270 6.97 46.16 29.66
C GLY A 270 5.94 47.04 28.93
N VAL A 271 5.32 47.94 29.69
CA VAL A 271 4.35 48.94 29.18
C VAL A 271 4.87 49.64 27.91
N GLY A 272 4.02 49.74 26.89
CA GLY A 272 4.36 50.33 25.59
C GLY A 272 5.04 49.37 24.61
N SER A 273 5.21 48.09 24.99
CA SER A 273 5.62 47.04 24.06
C SER A 273 4.40 46.41 23.38
N ALA A 274 4.52 46.11 22.09
CA ALA A 274 3.53 45.37 21.33
C ALA A 274 4.20 44.51 20.26
N GLY A 275 3.57 43.37 19.97
CA GLY A 275 4.09 42.40 19.02
C GLY A 275 3.25 41.14 18.96
N GLU A 276 3.69 40.22 18.12
CA GLU A 276 3.08 38.91 17.89
C GLU A 276 4.17 37.84 17.88
N PRO A 277 4.10 36.81 18.75
CA PRO A 277 5.02 35.68 18.69
C PRO A 277 4.81 34.90 17.38
N GLY A 278 5.88 34.27 16.88
CA GLY A 278 5.81 33.51 15.63
C GLY A 278 4.82 32.35 15.72
N SER A 279 4.28 31.96 14.56
CA SER A 279 3.45 30.76 14.43
C SER A 279 4.31 29.52 14.24
N GLY A 280 3.91 28.42 14.87
CA GLY A 280 4.57 27.13 14.77
C GLY A 280 4.48 26.54 13.37
N GLY A 281 5.50 25.78 13.00
CA GLY A 281 5.54 25.05 11.73
C GLY A 281 4.50 23.93 11.69
N ARG A 282 3.93 23.68 10.51
CA ARG A 282 2.92 22.63 10.29
C ARG A 282 3.56 21.25 10.17
N GLY A 283 2.92 20.20 10.69
CA GLY A 283 3.42 18.83 10.57
C GLY A 283 3.29 18.29 9.14
N GLY A 284 4.28 17.55 8.65
CA GLY A 284 4.27 16.97 7.31
C GLY A 284 3.10 16.01 7.10
N GLY A 285 2.58 15.94 5.87
CA GLY A 285 1.52 15.02 5.51
C GLY A 285 1.98 13.57 5.38
N GLY A 286 1.15 12.70 4.81
CA GLY A 286 1.52 11.31 4.54
C GLY A 286 1.11 10.83 3.17
N ILE A 287 1.91 9.93 2.61
CA ILE A 287 1.50 9.08 1.49
C ILE A 287 1.64 7.62 1.89
N TRP A 288 0.62 6.86 1.55
CA TRP A 288 0.58 5.42 1.77
C TRP A 288 0.30 4.74 0.42
N LEU A 289 1.29 4.01 -0.08
CA LEU A 289 1.23 3.28 -1.35
C LEU A 289 1.25 1.78 -1.08
N GLU A 290 0.27 1.07 -1.62
CA GLU A 290 0.23 -0.39 -1.58
C GLU A 290 0.09 -0.97 -2.98
N ALA A 291 0.96 -1.91 -3.34
CA ALA A 291 0.99 -2.53 -4.66
C ALA A 291 0.88 -4.06 -4.57
N GLY A 292 0.01 -4.63 -5.40
CA GLY A 292 -0.10 -6.08 -5.59
C GLY A 292 1.13 -6.70 -6.28
N ASN A 293 1.95 -5.89 -6.95
CA ASN A 293 3.21 -6.33 -7.55
C ASN A 293 4.40 -5.54 -6.99
N THR A 294 5.05 -4.69 -7.80
CA THR A 294 6.26 -3.96 -7.41
C THR A 294 6.00 -2.46 -7.26
N ILE A 295 6.63 -1.83 -6.27
CA ILE A 295 6.75 -0.37 -6.19
C ILE A 295 8.16 0.00 -6.66
N THR A 296 8.26 0.78 -7.74
CA THR A 296 9.52 1.35 -8.24
C THR A 296 9.50 2.86 -8.06
N VAL A 297 10.48 3.39 -7.34
CA VAL A 297 10.71 4.83 -7.18
C VAL A 297 12.02 5.18 -7.87
N ASN A 298 11.95 5.95 -8.95
CA ASN A 298 13.10 6.50 -9.67
C ASN A 298 13.26 8.01 -9.43
N GLY A 299 12.15 8.69 -9.16
CA GLY A 299 12.06 10.12 -8.91
C GLY A 299 12.03 10.48 -7.43
N THR A 300 11.20 11.46 -7.06
CA THR A 300 11.20 12.06 -5.71
C THR A 300 9.85 11.94 -5.03
N ILE A 301 9.85 11.61 -3.73
CA ILE A 301 8.68 11.71 -2.85
C ILE A 301 9.05 12.61 -1.66
N ASN A 302 8.32 13.71 -1.50
CA ASN A 302 8.54 14.70 -0.44
C ASN A 302 7.33 14.73 0.51
N ALA A 303 7.56 14.53 1.82
CA ALA A 303 6.57 14.74 2.87
C ALA A 303 7.21 15.54 4.01
N LEU A 304 7.42 16.83 3.77
CA LEU A 304 8.22 17.72 4.64
C LEU A 304 7.37 18.40 5.71
N GLY A 305 7.99 18.65 6.87
CA GLY A 305 7.46 19.56 7.88
C GLY A 305 7.63 21.02 7.48
N GLY A 306 6.69 21.87 7.87
CA GLY A 306 6.77 23.32 7.71
C GLY A 306 7.67 23.97 8.77
N SER A 307 8.37 25.03 8.40
CA SER A 307 9.18 25.82 9.34
C SER A 307 8.31 26.70 10.24
N GLY A 308 8.75 26.91 11.48
CA GLY A 308 8.20 27.95 12.35
C GLY A 308 8.63 29.35 11.90
N THR A 309 7.87 30.37 12.27
CA THR A 309 8.19 31.76 11.93
C THR A 309 8.86 32.48 13.10
N ALA A 310 9.59 33.55 12.80
CA ALA A 310 9.94 34.54 13.81
C ALA A 310 8.68 35.33 14.23
N GLY A 311 8.71 35.94 15.41
CA GLY A 311 7.70 36.91 15.82
C GLY A 311 7.88 38.27 15.12
N THR A 312 6.96 39.19 15.37
CA THR A 312 7.03 40.58 14.89
C THR A 312 6.91 41.56 16.05
N VAL A 313 7.64 42.67 15.97
CA VAL A 313 7.58 43.78 16.94
C VAL A 313 6.82 44.93 16.28
N SER A 314 5.76 45.41 16.91
CA SER A 314 4.99 46.57 16.43
C SER A 314 5.22 47.84 17.26
N ALA A 315 5.60 47.71 18.53
CA ALA A 315 6.03 48.82 19.38
C ALA A 315 6.97 48.37 20.51
N GLY A 316 7.78 49.29 21.02
CA GLY A 316 8.67 49.06 22.16
C GLY A 316 9.81 48.07 21.87
N THR A 317 10.27 47.37 22.91
CA THR A 317 11.34 46.36 22.83
C THR A 317 10.96 45.06 23.55
N PRO A 318 9.79 44.44 23.21
CA PRO A 318 9.41 43.17 23.80
C PRO A 318 10.42 42.09 23.44
N THR A 319 10.66 41.16 24.36
CA THR A 319 11.38 39.92 24.10
C THR A 319 10.44 38.90 23.49
N LEU A 320 10.70 38.45 22.26
CA LEU A 320 9.91 37.43 21.58
C LEU A 320 10.76 36.21 21.29
N SER A 321 10.30 35.04 21.68
CA SER A 321 10.96 33.80 21.30
C SER A 321 10.47 33.29 19.95
N GLY A 322 11.32 32.51 19.28
CA GLY A 322 11.00 31.91 17.99
C GLY A 322 10.03 30.73 18.11
N ALA A 323 9.23 30.49 17.09
CA ALA A 323 8.29 29.38 17.06
C ALA A 323 8.97 28.06 16.66
N GLY A 324 8.44 26.92 17.12
CA GLY A 324 8.99 25.61 16.79
C GLY A 324 8.67 25.16 15.36
N GLY A 325 9.56 24.38 14.76
CA GLY A 325 9.32 23.74 13.45
C GLY A 325 8.37 22.54 13.55
N GLY A 326 7.60 22.27 12.49
CA GLY A 326 6.74 21.09 12.41
C GLY A 326 7.55 19.84 12.05
N SER A 327 7.12 18.66 12.51
CA SER A 327 7.84 17.42 12.19
C SER A 327 7.68 17.05 10.71
N GLY A 328 8.55 16.18 10.22
CA GLY A 328 8.40 15.52 8.93
C GLY A 328 7.14 14.66 8.84
N GLY A 329 6.85 14.18 7.63
CA GLY A 329 5.69 13.37 7.28
C GLY A 329 5.98 11.88 7.11
N LEU A 330 5.02 11.16 6.53
CA LEU A 330 5.08 9.72 6.28
C LEU A 330 5.23 9.41 4.79
N ILE A 331 6.16 8.52 4.45
CA ILE A 331 6.18 7.78 3.20
C ILE A 331 6.09 6.30 3.54
N LEU A 332 4.95 5.67 3.30
CA LEU A 332 4.75 4.23 3.49
C LEU A 332 4.60 3.54 2.14
N LEU A 333 5.50 2.60 1.88
CA LEU A 333 5.54 1.75 0.70
C LEU A 333 5.31 0.29 1.14
N SER A 334 4.27 -0.34 0.62
CA SER A 334 3.96 -1.74 0.89
C SER A 334 3.77 -2.49 -0.44
N ALA A 335 4.46 -3.60 -0.67
CA ALA A 335 4.36 -4.35 -1.91
C ALA A 335 4.36 -5.86 -1.67
N LEU A 336 3.58 -6.61 -2.45
CA LEU A 336 3.56 -8.08 -2.34
C LEU A 336 4.77 -8.75 -3.00
N ARG A 337 5.44 -8.10 -3.97
CA ARG A 337 6.64 -8.65 -4.61
C ARG A 337 7.91 -7.94 -4.17
N SER A 338 8.03 -6.65 -4.48
CA SER A 338 9.25 -5.90 -4.17
C SER A 338 9.06 -4.40 -4.09
N ILE A 339 9.98 -3.74 -3.39
CA ILE A 339 10.15 -2.29 -3.41
C ILE A 339 11.56 -1.99 -3.92
N ILE A 340 11.65 -1.16 -4.95
CA ILE A 340 12.90 -0.73 -5.58
C ILE A 340 12.96 0.80 -5.54
N ALA A 341 13.80 1.35 -4.69
CA ALA A 341 14.16 2.76 -4.72
C ALA A 341 15.52 2.89 -5.41
N SER A 342 15.53 3.47 -6.62
CA SER A 342 16.71 3.53 -7.47
C SER A 342 17.79 4.44 -6.89
N ALA A 343 19.01 4.36 -7.45
CA ALA A 343 20.12 5.22 -7.04
C ALA A 343 19.88 6.73 -7.28
N THR A 344 18.93 7.10 -8.15
CA THR A 344 18.56 8.50 -8.38
C THR A 344 17.37 8.95 -7.53
N SER A 345 16.71 8.01 -6.86
CA SER A 345 15.49 8.31 -6.13
C SER A 345 15.76 9.07 -4.84
N THR A 346 14.81 9.92 -4.47
CA THR A 346 14.84 10.68 -3.20
C THR A 346 13.55 10.45 -2.42
N LEU A 347 13.68 10.01 -1.17
CA LEU A 347 12.59 9.91 -0.19
C LEU A 347 12.88 10.91 0.93
N ASP A 348 12.18 12.04 0.95
CA ASP A 348 12.49 13.17 1.84
C ASP A 348 11.33 13.41 2.84
N VAL A 349 11.61 13.16 4.11
CA VAL A 349 10.66 13.34 5.22
C VAL A 349 11.24 14.27 6.28
N ARG A 350 12.05 15.28 5.91
CA ARG A 350 12.68 16.16 6.89
C ARG A 350 11.69 17.01 7.69
N GLY A 351 12.07 17.33 8.93
CA GLY A 351 11.36 18.30 9.77
C GLY A 351 11.64 19.75 9.36
N GLY A 352 10.73 20.66 9.72
CA GLY A 352 10.86 22.09 9.47
C GLY A 352 11.79 22.78 10.47
N ALA A 353 12.40 23.90 10.06
CA ALA A 353 13.27 24.68 10.93
C ALA A 353 12.48 25.45 12.00
N GLY A 354 13.11 25.73 13.15
CA GLY A 354 12.58 26.67 14.13
C GLY A 354 12.73 28.13 13.67
N GLY A 355 11.86 29.01 14.16
CA GLY A 355 11.93 30.45 13.95
C GLY A 355 12.99 31.11 14.83
N ASN A 356 13.51 32.25 14.39
CA ASN A 356 14.49 33.02 15.18
C ASN A 356 13.80 33.78 16.33
N GLY A 357 14.50 33.91 17.45
CA GLY A 357 14.09 34.81 18.54
C GLY A 357 14.49 36.26 18.27
N LEU A 358 13.85 37.20 18.96
CA LEU A 358 14.06 38.64 18.86
C LEU A 358 14.22 39.29 20.25
N ASN A 359 15.02 40.36 20.33
CA ASN A 359 15.20 41.18 21.53
C ASN A 359 15.46 40.35 22.80
N ASN A 360 16.53 39.54 22.78
CA ASN A 360 16.89 38.59 23.84
C ASN A 360 16.02 37.31 23.92
N GLY A 361 15.19 37.03 22.92
CA GLY A 361 14.39 35.80 22.86
C GLY A 361 15.18 34.60 22.33
N THR A 362 14.91 33.42 22.88
CA THR A 362 15.46 32.15 22.41
C THR A 362 14.85 31.78 21.05
N GLY A 363 15.62 31.16 20.17
CA GLY A 363 15.10 30.57 18.94
C GLY A 363 14.11 29.43 19.22
N GLY A 364 13.27 29.09 18.24
CA GLY A 364 12.40 27.91 18.32
C GLY A 364 13.17 26.62 18.04
N GLY A 365 12.71 25.51 18.60
CA GLY A 365 13.26 24.19 18.34
C GLY A 365 12.93 23.70 16.92
N GLY A 366 13.84 22.96 16.30
CA GLY A 366 13.58 22.35 14.98
C GLY A 366 12.62 21.16 15.08
N GLY A 367 11.82 20.91 14.05
CA GLY A 367 10.91 19.75 14.01
C GLY A 367 11.66 18.43 13.81
N GLY A 368 11.20 17.34 14.42
CA GLY A 368 11.77 16.00 14.21
C GLY A 368 11.60 15.53 12.76
N GLY A 369 12.57 14.78 12.23
CA GLY A 369 12.44 14.14 10.91
C GLY A 369 11.43 13.01 10.94
N GLY A 370 10.70 12.79 9.84
CA GLY A 370 9.58 11.87 9.70
C GLY A 370 9.94 10.40 9.50
N GLN A 371 9.07 9.65 8.82
CA GLN A 371 9.27 8.21 8.64
C GLN A 371 9.16 7.76 7.19
N VAL A 372 10.11 6.91 6.79
CA VAL A 372 10.01 6.09 5.58
C VAL A 372 9.82 4.64 6.02
N VAL A 373 8.73 4.02 5.59
CA VAL A 373 8.37 2.66 5.95
C VAL A 373 8.27 1.84 4.67
N ALA A 374 9.08 0.80 4.54
CA ALA A 374 9.10 -0.11 3.40
C ALA A 374 8.78 -1.54 3.88
N ILE A 375 7.75 -2.15 3.29
CA ILE A 375 7.24 -3.48 3.67
C ILE A 375 7.05 -4.32 2.41
N ALA A 376 7.94 -5.28 2.14
CA ALA A 376 7.86 -6.16 0.98
C ALA A 376 8.75 -7.39 1.17
N PRO A 377 8.55 -8.50 0.44
CA PRO A 377 9.47 -9.65 0.51
C PRO A 377 10.90 -9.31 0.10
N SER A 378 11.07 -8.41 -0.86
CA SER A 378 12.36 -7.88 -1.29
C SER A 378 12.34 -6.36 -1.32
N ILE A 379 13.29 -5.73 -0.62
CA ILE A 379 13.43 -4.27 -0.55
C ILE A 379 14.86 -3.92 -0.96
N ASN A 380 14.99 -3.12 -2.01
CA ASN A 380 16.27 -2.56 -2.44
C ASN A 380 16.21 -1.04 -2.42
N THR A 381 16.97 -0.43 -1.52
CA THR A 381 17.16 1.03 -1.43
C THR A 381 18.62 1.44 -1.67
N THR A 382 19.42 0.56 -2.27
CA THR A 382 20.85 0.80 -2.46
C THR A 382 21.07 1.99 -3.39
N GLY A 383 21.76 3.01 -2.88
CA GLY A 383 22.07 4.23 -3.63
C GLY A 383 20.97 5.29 -3.60
N SER A 384 19.77 5.00 -3.09
CA SER A 384 18.73 6.02 -2.96
C SER A 384 19.08 7.04 -1.88
N THR A 385 18.60 8.27 -2.04
CA THR A 385 18.75 9.32 -1.04
C THR A 385 17.54 9.32 -0.11
N ILE A 386 17.69 8.77 1.10
CA ILE A 386 16.64 8.77 2.13
C ILE A 386 16.96 9.84 3.18
N ARG A 387 16.25 10.98 3.13
CA ARG A 387 16.48 12.12 4.04
C ARG A 387 15.51 12.08 5.21
N LEU A 388 16.06 11.70 6.37
CA LEU A 388 15.33 11.59 7.63
C LEU A 388 15.69 12.71 8.63
N THR A 389 16.43 13.74 8.24
CA THR A 389 16.98 14.69 9.23
C THR A 389 15.88 15.52 9.91
N GLY A 390 16.07 15.85 11.18
CA GLY A 390 15.30 16.90 11.82
C GLY A 390 15.60 18.27 11.21
N GLY A 391 14.74 19.24 11.51
CA GLY A 391 14.93 20.64 11.14
C GLY A 391 15.93 21.34 12.05
N ALA A 392 16.58 22.37 11.52
CA ALA A 392 17.52 23.20 12.27
C ALA A 392 16.82 23.98 13.40
N ALA A 393 17.56 24.24 14.48
CA ALA A 393 17.14 25.18 15.51
C ALA A 393 17.09 26.62 14.96
N GLY A 394 16.17 27.43 15.49
CA GLY A 394 16.19 28.86 15.27
C GLY A 394 17.34 29.55 16.00
N ILE A 395 17.75 30.71 15.50
CA ILE A 395 18.83 31.50 16.10
C ILE A 395 18.30 32.22 17.34
N THR A 396 19.04 32.11 18.45
CA THR A 396 18.76 32.87 19.68
C THR A 396 19.32 34.28 19.56
N SER A 397 18.49 35.27 19.86
CA SER A 397 18.92 36.66 19.95
C SER A 397 19.38 36.96 21.38
N GLY A 398 20.51 37.64 21.55
CA GLY A 398 21.00 38.08 22.85
C GLY A 398 21.23 36.93 23.84
N THR A 399 20.71 37.06 25.06
CA THR A 399 20.93 36.12 26.16
C THR A 399 19.92 34.97 26.25
N GLY A 400 18.82 34.99 25.49
CA GLY A 400 17.83 33.91 25.47
C GLY A 400 17.03 33.76 26.78
N VAL A 401 16.47 34.85 27.29
CA VAL A 401 15.82 34.88 28.61
C VAL A 401 14.40 34.29 28.59
N LEU A 402 13.81 34.16 27.39
CA LEU A 402 12.47 33.62 27.16
C LEU A 402 12.56 32.37 26.30
N GLY A 403 12.09 31.23 26.83
CA GLY A 403 12.07 29.95 26.11
C GLY A 403 11.34 30.03 24.77
N GLY A 404 11.82 29.30 23.78
CA GLY A 404 11.21 29.21 22.44
C GLY A 404 10.05 28.24 22.36
N GLY A 405 9.38 28.23 21.22
CA GLY A 405 8.43 27.18 20.85
C GLY A 405 9.15 25.86 20.60
N GLY A 406 8.63 24.77 21.16
CA GLY A 406 9.13 23.41 20.92
C GLY A 406 8.78 22.91 19.51
N GLY A 407 9.70 22.14 18.91
CA GLY A 407 9.44 21.47 17.63
C GLY A 407 8.48 20.28 17.76
N GLY A 408 7.72 19.98 16.70
CA GLY A 408 6.91 18.77 16.63
C GLY A 408 7.76 17.50 16.49
N GLY A 409 7.32 16.37 17.06
CA GLY A 409 7.94 15.06 16.88
C GLY A 409 7.13 14.12 15.97
N PHE A 410 7.78 13.30 15.14
CA PHE A 410 7.19 12.17 14.40
C PHE A 410 8.33 11.33 13.82
N GLY A 411 8.57 10.10 14.23
CA GLY A 411 9.77 9.33 13.85
C GLY A 411 11.05 9.80 14.56
N GLY A 412 11.32 11.11 14.55
CA GLY A 412 12.31 11.78 15.38
C GLY A 412 11.67 12.65 16.46
N SER A 413 12.40 12.93 17.53
CA SER A 413 11.96 13.86 18.58
C SER A 413 11.93 15.30 18.08
N GLY A 414 10.99 16.10 18.57
CA GLY A 414 11.03 17.56 18.36
C GLY A 414 12.18 18.20 19.14
N GLY A 415 12.83 19.19 18.54
CA GLY A 415 13.88 19.98 19.18
C GLY A 415 13.33 20.78 20.34
N ALA A 416 14.04 20.75 21.47
CA ALA A 416 13.65 21.51 22.65
C ALA A 416 13.95 23.01 22.49
N ALA A 417 13.15 23.84 23.16
CA ALA A 417 13.43 25.27 23.32
C ALA A 417 13.28 25.75 24.77
N SER A 418 13.48 24.86 25.74
CA SER A 418 13.54 25.20 27.16
C SER A 418 14.93 25.77 27.51
N GLY A 419 14.98 27.04 27.91
CA GLY A 419 16.22 27.70 28.35
C GLY A 419 16.81 28.67 27.31
N THR A 420 18.12 28.89 27.38
CA THR A 420 18.85 29.89 26.58
C THR A 420 19.26 29.41 25.18
N THR A 421 19.06 28.13 24.84
CA THR A 421 19.46 27.57 23.55
C THR A 421 18.38 26.71 22.93
N ALA A 422 18.04 27.03 21.69
CA ALA A 422 17.19 26.20 20.84
C ALA A 422 17.94 24.95 20.37
N GLN A 423 17.24 23.82 20.26
CA GLN A 423 17.81 22.55 19.82
C GLN A 423 17.27 22.13 18.44
N THR A 424 18.12 21.46 17.67
CA THR A 424 17.76 20.82 16.39
C THR A 424 16.81 19.65 16.64
N GLY A 425 15.92 19.37 15.70
CA GLY A 425 15.07 18.19 15.75
C GLY A 425 15.87 16.88 15.63
N GLY A 426 15.37 15.83 16.25
CA GLY A 426 15.93 14.49 16.13
C GLY A 426 15.73 13.90 14.74
N THR A 427 16.63 13.01 14.34
CA THR A 427 16.50 12.23 13.09
C THR A 427 15.28 11.33 13.15
N GLY A 428 14.60 11.22 12.03
CA GLY A 428 13.49 10.32 11.76
C GLY A 428 13.91 8.85 11.63
N GLN A 429 13.00 8.04 11.11
CA GLN A 429 13.18 6.59 11.06
C GLN A 429 13.00 6.02 9.65
N LEU A 430 13.90 5.12 9.28
CA LEU A 430 13.71 4.18 8.19
C LEU A 430 13.31 2.83 8.81
N VAL A 431 12.13 2.34 8.44
CA VAL A 431 11.60 1.05 8.90
C VAL A 431 11.52 0.12 7.69
N ILE A 432 12.34 -0.92 7.68
CA ILE A 432 12.34 -1.96 6.64
C ILE A 432 11.80 -3.24 7.26
N ARG A 433 10.77 -3.82 6.64
CA ARG A 433 10.18 -5.10 7.06
C ARG A 433 10.08 -6.04 5.87
N ASN A 434 10.93 -7.05 5.89
CA ASN A 434 10.81 -8.16 4.95
C ASN A 434 9.83 -9.19 5.53
N PHE A 435 8.97 -9.74 4.68
CA PHE A 435 8.09 -10.85 5.04
C PHE A 435 8.18 -11.94 3.98
N ALA A 436 8.02 -13.19 4.40
CA ALA A 436 7.82 -14.27 3.44
C ALA A 436 6.42 -14.11 2.85
N ALA A 437 6.29 -14.05 1.52
CA ALA A 437 4.99 -14.09 0.89
C ALA A 437 4.28 -15.38 1.31
N VAL A 438 3.14 -15.27 1.98
CA VAL A 438 2.31 -16.41 2.37
C VAL A 438 1.33 -16.62 1.22
N GLY A 439 1.60 -17.60 0.36
CA GLY A 439 0.81 -17.92 -0.84
C GLY A 439 0.79 -19.41 -1.09
#